data_AF-A0A453RKM6-F1
#
_entry.id   AF-A0A453RKM6-F1
#
_cell.length_a   1.000
_cell.length_b   1.000
_cell.length_c   1.000
_cell.angle_alpha   90.00
_cell.angle_beta   90.00
_cell.angle_gamma   90.00
#
_symmetry.space_group_name_H-M   'P 1'
#
loop_
_entity.id
_entity.type
_entity.pdbx_description
1 polymer ?
#
loop_
_entity_poly.entity_id
_entity_poly.type
_entity_poly.pdbx_seq_one_letter_code
_entity_poly.pdbx_strand_id
1 'polypeptide(L)'
;LCIDGHQPAPIPLLTSPGDHAARERSPPPTTPSFLSSSFPSSGAGPAAAMGMVRAASFLLLLALLAAADARRQKGGETACDKGWECSGSRFCCNETITDYFKAYQFEELFAKRNSSLAHATGFWDYQAFITAAALFEPRGFGTTGGREMSMKEVAAFLGHVGAKTSCGYSLADGGSLAWGLCYNHEMSPSQSYCDDSNELYRCAEGVEYYGRGTLPVYWELQLWYHG
;
A
#
# COMPACT_ATOMS: atom_id res chain seq x y z
N LEU A 1 -14.97 40.77 20.30
CA LEU A 1 -14.32 41.76 19.42
C LEU A 1 -14.14 41.10 18.06
N CYS A 2 -15.15 41.25 17.20
CA CYS A 2 -15.03 40.91 15.79
C CYS A 2 -14.05 41.90 15.14
N ILE A 3 -13.13 41.38 14.32
CA ILE A 3 -12.35 42.18 13.36
C ILE A 3 -12.54 41.51 12.00
N ASP A 4 -12.71 42.36 11.01
CA ASP A 4 -13.41 42.16 9.76
C ASP A 4 -12.71 41.29 8.71
N GLY A 5 -13.55 40.53 7.99
CA GLY A 5 -13.73 40.63 6.54
C GLY A 5 -12.54 41.04 5.66
N HIS A 6 -11.80 40.04 5.17
CA HIS A 6 -11.16 40.17 3.86
C HIS A 6 -11.28 38.86 3.07
N GLN A 7 -12.08 38.94 2.01
CA GLN A 7 -12.40 37.87 1.09
C GLN A 7 -11.39 37.94 -0.08
N PRO A 8 -10.56 36.92 -0.34
CA PRO A 8 -9.67 36.97 -1.48
C PRO A 8 -10.43 36.70 -2.78
N ALA A 9 -10.16 37.53 -3.79
CA ALA A 9 -10.71 37.45 -5.14
C ALA A 9 -10.40 36.09 -5.82
N PRO A 10 -11.24 35.64 -6.77
CA PRO A 10 -11.04 34.36 -7.45
C PRO A 10 -9.81 34.42 -8.37
N ILE A 11 -8.92 33.46 -8.19
CA ILE A 11 -7.74 33.24 -9.04
C ILE A 11 -8.23 32.71 -10.41
N PRO A 12 -7.80 33.28 -11.55
CA PRO A 12 -8.15 32.76 -12.86
C PRO A 12 -7.49 31.40 -13.10
N LEU A 13 -8.30 30.41 -13.47
CA LEU A 13 -7.88 29.09 -13.92
C LEU A 13 -6.98 29.21 -15.16
N LEU A 14 -5.70 28.90 -14.99
CA LEU A 14 -4.75 28.75 -16.09
C LEU A 14 -5.02 27.41 -16.79
N THR A 15 -5.66 27.46 -17.96
CA THR A 15 -5.82 26.33 -18.87
C THR A 15 -4.46 25.97 -19.50
N SER A 16 -3.97 24.75 -19.28
CA SER A 16 -2.78 24.24 -19.98
C SER A 16 -3.18 23.68 -21.36
N PRO A 17 -2.43 24.01 -22.44
CA PRO A 17 -2.65 23.49 -23.77
C PRO A 17 -2.16 22.03 -23.89
N GLY A 18 -2.83 21.28 -24.77
CA GLY A 18 -2.84 19.82 -24.77
C GLY A 18 -1.65 19.11 -25.40
N ASP A 19 -1.49 17.87 -24.96
CA ASP A 19 -0.63 16.86 -25.57
C ASP A 19 -1.43 15.96 -26.50
N HIS A 20 -1.10 16.04 -27.79
CA HIS A 20 -1.42 15.02 -28.77
C HIS A 20 -0.33 13.93 -28.70
N ALA A 21 -0.68 12.74 -28.23
CA ALA A 21 0.05 11.51 -28.57
C ALA A 21 -0.91 10.32 -28.55
N ALA A 22 -0.93 9.63 -29.69
CA ALA A 22 -1.86 8.59 -30.07
C ALA A 22 -1.80 7.34 -29.17
N ARG A 23 -2.96 6.74 -28.90
CA ARG A 23 -3.10 5.41 -28.31
C ARG A 23 -3.74 4.49 -29.34
N GLU A 24 -2.91 3.73 -30.04
CA GLU A 24 -3.34 2.60 -30.89
C GLU A 24 -4.04 1.54 -30.02
N ARG A 25 -5.28 1.20 -30.39
CA ARG A 25 -6.04 0.08 -29.82
C ARG A 25 -5.78 -1.16 -30.64
N SER A 26 -5.17 -2.17 -30.04
CA SER A 26 -5.10 -3.52 -30.61
C SER A 26 -6.49 -4.18 -30.57
N PRO A 27 -6.93 -4.88 -31.64
CA PRO A 27 -8.21 -5.59 -31.67
C PRO A 27 -8.15 -6.95 -30.97
N PRO A 28 -9.30 -7.50 -30.51
CA PRO A 28 -9.39 -8.73 -29.73
C PRO A 28 -9.25 -10.01 -30.60
N PRO A 29 -8.83 -11.15 -30.01
CA PRO A 29 -8.69 -12.41 -30.73
C PRO A 29 -10.05 -13.06 -31.03
N THR A 30 -10.17 -13.53 -32.26
CA THR A 30 -11.30 -14.22 -32.86
C THR A 30 -11.41 -15.68 -32.38
N THR A 31 -12.61 -16.05 -31.93
CA THR A 31 -13.04 -17.45 -31.72
C THR A 31 -13.45 -18.09 -33.03
N PRO A 32 -13.02 -19.32 -33.37
CA PRO A 32 -13.57 -20.02 -34.52
C PRO A 32 -14.80 -20.83 -34.11
N SER A 33 -15.97 -20.37 -34.57
CA SER A 33 -17.18 -21.17 -34.72
C SER A 33 -17.04 -21.97 -36.02
N PHE A 34 -17.09 -23.30 -35.97
CA PHE A 34 -17.29 -24.12 -37.17
C PHE A 34 -18.53 -24.98 -37.06
N LEU A 35 -19.26 -24.96 -38.18
CA LEU A 35 -20.62 -25.37 -38.38
C LEU A 35 -20.83 -26.88 -38.28
N SER A 36 -22.01 -27.21 -37.77
CA SER A 36 -22.74 -28.44 -38.05
C SER A 36 -23.07 -28.54 -39.55
N SER A 37 -22.81 -29.69 -40.19
CA SER A 37 -23.87 -30.48 -40.85
C SER A 37 -23.32 -31.64 -41.69
N SER A 38 -24.11 -32.73 -41.68
CA SER A 38 -24.38 -33.68 -42.78
C SER A 38 -23.45 -34.90 -42.98
N PHE A 39 -24.02 -36.07 -42.67
CA PHE A 39 -23.70 -37.41 -43.20
C PHE A 39 -23.99 -37.51 -44.72
N PRO A 40 -23.31 -38.42 -45.48
CA PRO A 40 -23.88 -39.77 -45.71
C PRO A 40 -22.87 -40.95 -45.82
N SER A 41 -23.30 -42.08 -45.25
CA SER A 41 -23.33 -43.46 -45.78
C SER A 41 -22.24 -44.05 -46.72
N SER A 42 -21.66 -45.16 -46.21
CA SER A 42 -21.38 -46.46 -46.86
C SER A 42 -20.08 -46.72 -47.64
N GLY A 43 -19.36 -47.75 -47.19
CA GLY A 43 -18.33 -48.48 -47.94
C GLY A 43 -17.57 -49.47 -47.05
N ALA A 44 -17.84 -50.78 -47.21
CA ALA A 44 -17.28 -51.88 -46.43
C ALA A 44 -15.87 -52.31 -46.88
N GLY A 45 -15.01 -52.73 -45.94
CA GLY A 45 -13.74 -53.41 -46.21
C GLY A 45 -12.84 -53.54 -44.95
N PRO A 46 -12.05 -54.62 -44.76
CA PRO A 46 -11.90 -55.25 -43.46
C PRO A 46 -10.63 -54.89 -42.67
N ALA A 47 -10.81 -54.98 -41.34
CA ALA A 47 -9.93 -55.57 -40.32
C ALA A 47 -8.45 -55.15 -40.19
N ALA A 48 -8.19 -54.68 -38.97
CA ALA A 48 -7.11 -55.08 -38.07
C ALA A 48 -5.78 -54.29 -38.08
N ALA A 49 -5.32 -54.09 -36.83
CA ALA A 49 -3.95 -53.78 -36.39
C ALA A 49 -3.47 -52.33 -36.46
N MET A 50 -3.85 -51.50 -35.47
CA MET A 50 -2.96 -50.43 -34.98
C MET A 50 -3.33 -49.99 -33.55
N GLY A 51 -3.54 -50.94 -32.65
CA GLY A 51 -4.10 -50.71 -31.30
C GLY A 51 -3.10 -50.57 -30.15
N MET A 52 -1.78 -50.67 -30.38
CA MET A 52 -0.80 -50.71 -29.27
C MET A 52 0.20 -49.55 -29.23
N VAL A 53 0.43 -48.84 -30.34
CA VAL A 53 1.42 -47.75 -30.38
C VAL A 53 0.88 -46.47 -29.73
N ARG A 54 -0.44 -46.22 -29.82
CA ARG A 54 -1.08 -45.03 -29.25
C ARG A 54 -1.16 -45.04 -27.72
N ALA A 55 -1.36 -46.22 -27.12
CA ALA A 55 -1.49 -46.36 -25.67
C ALA A 55 -0.16 -46.13 -24.95
N ALA A 56 0.94 -46.70 -25.47
CA ALA A 56 2.27 -46.51 -24.90
C ALA A 56 2.72 -45.05 -24.98
N SER A 57 2.45 -44.36 -26.10
CA SER A 57 2.75 -42.93 -26.24
C SER A 57 1.90 -42.05 -25.32
N PHE A 58 0.63 -42.39 -25.11
CA PHE A 58 -0.24 -41.69 -24.15
C PHE A 58 0.23 -41.90 -22.70
N LEU A 59 0.62 -43.12 -22.34
CA LEU A 59 1.15 -43.43 -21.01
C LEU A 59 2.50 -42.76 -20.76
N LEU A 60 3.37 -42.67 -21.78
CA LEU A 60 4.63 -41.95 -21.69
C LEU A 60 4.40 -40.43 -21.57
N LEU A 61 3.43 -39.88 -22.33
CA LEU A 61 3.06 -38.47 -22.23
C LEU A 61 2.43 -38.13 -20.88
N LEU A 62 1.56 -39.01 -20.34
CA LEU A 62 1.00 -38.89 -18.99
C LEU A 62 2.09 -39.00 -17.92
N ALA A 63 3.06 -39.89 -18.08
CA ALA A 63 4.20 -40.01 -17.16
C ALA A 63 5.11 -38.77 -17.21
N LEU A 64 5.32 -38.19 -18.39
CA LEU A 64 6.09 -36.94 -18.56
C LEU A 64 5.33 -35.73 -17.99
N LEU A 65 4.01 -35.66 -18.15
CA LEU A 65 3.16 -34.65 -17.53
C LEU A 65 3.16 -34.79 -16.00
N ALA A 66 3.03 -36.00 -15.48
CA ALA A 66 3.13 -36.27 -14.04
C ALA A 66 4.53 -35.96 -13.47
N ALA A 67 5.60 -36.20 -14.22
CA ALA A 67 6.96 -35.84 -13.84
C ALA A 67 7.23 -34.32 -13.91
N ALA A 68 6.50 -33.58 -14.75
CA ALA A 68 6.55 -32.12 -14.77
C ALA A 68 5.86 -31.52 -13.54
N ASP A 69 4.77 -32.12 -13.05
CA ASP A 69 4.11 -31.71 -11.80
C ASP A 69 4.93 -32.06 -10.55
N ALA A 70 5.73 -33.14 -10.58
CA ALA A 70 6.62 -33.52 -9.47
C ALA A 70 7.82 -32.57 -9.28
N ARG A 71 8.12 -31.69 -10.25
CA ARG A 71 9.14 -30.63 -10.08
C ARG A 71 8.58 -29.33 -9.48
N ARG A 72 7.27 -29.28 -9.22
CA ARG A 72 6.60 -28.05 -8.75
C ARG A 72 6.40 -28.01 -7.23
N GLN A 73 7.31 -28.60 -6.44
CA GLN A 73 7.35 -28.36 -5.00
C GLN A 73 8.79 -28.44 -4.47
N LYS A 74 9.51 -27.33 -4.54
CA LYS A 74 10.66 -27.08 -3.64
C LYS A 74 10.85 -25.58 -3.49
N GLY A 75 10.10 -25.03 -2.55
CA GLY A 75 10.12 -23.62 -2.22
C GLY A 75 9.00 -23.36 -1.21
N GLY A 76 9.03 -24.07 -0.09
CA GLY A 76 8.32 -23.57 1.08
C GLY A 76 8.87 -22.18 1.35
N GLU A 77 8.02 -21.18 1.22
CA GLU A 77 8.36 -19.80 1.52
C GLU A 77 8.92 -19.77 2.95
N THR A 78 10.22 -19.54 3.09
CA THR A 78 10.90 -19.59 4.38
C THR A 78 10.39 -18.43 5.22
N ALA A 79 9.49 -18.74 6.14
CA ALA A 79 9.08 -17.82 7.18
C ALA A 79 10.25 -17.63 8.17
N CYS A 80 10.48 -16.39 8.59
CA CYS A 80 11.54 -16.04 9.51
C CYS A 80 10.97 -15.35 10.76
N ASP A 81 11.69 -15.48 11.87
CA ASP A 81 11.39 -14.85 13.14
C ASP A 81 12.54 -13.91 13.55
N LYS A 82 12.19 -12.67 13.87
CA LYS A 82 13.06 -11.57 14.35
C LYS A 82 12.46 -10.99 15.63
N GLY A 83 12.28 -11.86 16.63
CA GLY A 83 11.74 -11.47 17.93
C GLY A 83 10.28 -11.00 17.85
N TRP A 84 9.96 -9.95 18.59
CA TRP A 84 8.59 -9.42 18.68
C TRP A 84 8.22 -8.51 17.50
N GLU A 85 9.21 -7.96 16.79
CA GLU A 85 9.00 -7.03 15.68
C GLU A 85 8.53 -7.75 14.42
N CYS A 86 8.94 -9.01 14.25
CA CYS A 86 8.44 -9.83 13.17
C CYS A 86 8.52 -11.32 13.45
N SER A 87 7.39 -12.02 13.30
CA SER A 87 7.30 -13.47 13.45
C SER A 87 6.56 -14.12 12.30
N GLY A 88 7.03 -15.30 11.88
CA GLY A 88 6.38 -16.15 10.88
C GLY A 88 6.25 -15.51 9.50
N SER A 89 7.15 -14.59 9.12
CA SER A 89 7.03 -13.84 7.87
C SER A 89 8.28 -13.95 6.99
N ARG A 90 8.05 -14.03 5.67
CA ARG A 90 9.09 -14.01 4.65
C ARG A 90 9.69 -12.63 4.42
N PHE A 91 9.01 -11.57 4.84
CA PHE A 91 9.44 -10.20 4.56
C PHE A 91 10.62 -9.77 5.45
N CYS A 92 10.65 -10.22 6.70
CA CYS A 92 11.66 -9.77 7.68
C CYS A 92 12.85 -10.74 7.81
N CYS A 93 13.06 -11.62 6.84
CA CYS A 93 14.15 -12.60 6.89
C CYS A 93 15.54 -11.96 6.95
N ASN A 94 15.68 -10.73 6.45
CA ASN A 94 16.96 -10.03 6.41
C ASN A 94 17.14 -9.12 7.63
N GLU A 95 16.45 -7.99 7.63
CA GLU A 95 16.52 -6.94 8.65
C GLU A 95 15.11 -6.38 8.93
N THR A 96 14.97 -5.78 10.10
CA THR A 96 13.78 -5.06 10.58
C THR A 96 14.04 -3.56 10.54
N ILE A 97 13.02 -2.73 10.74
CA ILE A 97 13.20 -1.28 10.75
C ILE A 97 14.18 -0.85 11.84
N THR A 98 14.14 -1.50 13.02
CA THR A 98 15.06 -1.16 14.11
C THR A 98 16.51 -1.47 13.77
N ASP A 99 16.82 -2.38 12.86
CA ASP A 99 18.19 -2.71 12.47
C ASP A 99 18.90 -1.52 11.79
N TYR A 100 18.17 -0.73 10.99
CA TYR A 100 18.75 0.36 10.19
C TYR A 100 18.23 1.77 10.49
N PHE A 101 17.11 1.91 11.20
CA PHE A 101 16.55 3.20 11.60
C PHE A 101 16.48 3.29 13.12
N LYS A 102 17.44 4.00 13.70
CA LYS A 102 17.65 4.13 15.15
C LYS A 102 17.02 5.39 15.71
N ALA A 103 16.81 5.40 17.02
CA ALA A 103 16.22 6.54 17.74
C ALA A 103 16.93 7.86 17.43
N TYR A 104 18.26 7.91 17.36
CA TYR A 104 18.98 9.15 17.06
C TYR A 104 18.63 9.72 15.66
N GLN A 105 18.38 8.87 14.67
CA GLN A 105 17.98 9.32 13.33
C GLN A 105 16.57 9.90 13.34
N PHE A 106 15.68 9.34 14.17
CA PHE A 106 14.34 9.90 14.39
C PHE A 106 14.41 11.27 15.07
N GLU A 107 15.26 11.42 16.09
CA GLU A 107 15.51 12.69 16.76
C GLU A 107 16.11 13.75 15.82
N GLU A 108 17.04 13.35 14.94
CA GLU A 108 17.64 14.23 13.94
C GLU A 108 16.63 14.65 12.86
N LEU A 109 15.81 13.72 12.38
CA LEU A 109 14.81 13.98 11.35
C LEU A 109 13.73 14.96 11.84
N PHE A 110 13.35 14.87 13.12
CA PHE A 110 12.29 15.67 13.74
C PHE A 110 12.82 16.50 14.92
N ALA A 111 13.93 17.18 14.71
CA ALA A 111 14.67 17.91 15.75
C ALA A 111 13.86 19.01 16.46
N LYS A 112 12.78 19.52 15.84
CA LYS A 112 11.96 20.60 16.41
C LYS A 112 10.58 20.15 16.89
N ARG A 113 10.24 18.85 16.82
CA ARG A 113 8.91 18.34 17.23
C ARG A 113 8.56 18.58 18.71
N ASN A 114 9.57 18.68 19.56
CA ASN A 114 9.43 18.94 21.01
C ASN A 114 9.84 20.36 21.40
N SER A 115 9.94 21.28 20.42
CA SER A 115 10.14 22.70 20.69
C SER A 115 8.95 23.26 21.49
N SER A 116 9.16 24.33 22.26
CA SER A 116 8.07 25.03 22.95
C SER A 116 7.02 25.62 22.00
N LEU A 117 7.37 25.77 20.72
CA LEU A 117 6.47 26.23 19.66
C LEU A 117 5.69 25.09 18.99
N ALA A 118 5.98 23.83 19.35
CA ALA A 118 5.26 22.69 18.82
C ALA A 118 3.96 22.43 19.59
N HIS A 119 2.96 21.88 18.89
CA HIS A 119 1.62 21.63 19.44
C HIS A 119 1.41 20.18 19.89
N ALA A 120 2.42 19.32 19.68
CA ALA A 120 2.42 17.91 20.04
C ALA A 120 3.68 17.50 20.84
N THR A 121 4.19 18.43 21.66
CA THR A 121 5.39 18.21 22.47
C THR A 121 5.25 17.01 23.39
N GLY A 122 6.18 16.05 23.28
CA GLY A 122 6.20 14.81 24.05
C GLY A 122 5.21 13.74 23.58
N PHE A 123 4.41 14.00 22.54
CA PHE A 123 3.44 13.03 22.03
C PHE A 123 4.10 12.00 21.10
N TRP A 124 5.00 12.46 20.23
CA TRP A 124 5.63 11.63 19.21
C TRP A 124 6.94 11.02 19.69
N ASP A 125 6.95 9.70 19.83
CA ASP A 125 8.07 8.93 20.32
C ASP A 125 8.53 7.84 19.34
N TYR A 126 9.85 7.59 19.32
CA TYR A 126 10.44 6.57 18.47
C TYR A 126 9.95 5.16 18.84
N GLN A 127 9.79 4.85 20.13
CA GLN A 127 9.31 3.54 20.54
C GLN A 127 7.87 3.32 20.08
N ALA A 128 7.04 4.37 20.11
CA ALA A 128 5.68 4.30 19.58
C ALA A 128 5.68 4.01 18.07
N PHE A 129 6.57 4.64 17.31
CA PHE A 129 6.74 4.35 15.88
C PHE A 129 7.16 2.90 15.62
N ILE A 130 8.19 2.39 16.30
CA ILE A 130 8.64 1.00 16.13
C ILE A 130 7.57 0.00 16.55
N THR A 131 6.86 0.27 17.66
CA THR A 131 5.79 -0.61 18.13
C THR A 131 4.64 -0.68 17.13
N ALA A 132 4.27 0.44 16.51
CA ALA A 132 3.28 0.46 15.45
C ALA A 132 3.80 -0.24 14.18
N ALA A 133 5.05 0.01 13.80
CA ALA A 133 5.68 -0.55 12.61
C ALA A 133 5.79 -2.08 12.68
N ALA A 134 6.11 -2.64 13.85
CA ALA A 134 6.17 -4.08 14.11
C ALA A 134 4.87 -4.83 13.73
N LEU A 135 3.71 -4.16 13.74
CA LEU A 135 2.46 -4.77 13.27
C LEU A 135 2.42 -4.97 11.75
N PHE A 136 3.19 -4.17 11.01
CA PHE A 136 3.21 -4.13 9.54
C PHE A 136 4.52 -4.61 8.92
N GLU A 137 5.61 -4.74 9.68
CA GLU A 137 6.86 -5.34 9.23
C GLU A 137 6.67 -6.78 8.70
N PRO A 138 5.90 -7.68 9.38
CA PRO A 138 5.55 -8.99 8.84
C PRO A 138 4.73 -8.95 7.54
N ARG A 139 4.17 -7.78 7.18
CA ARG A 139 3.39 -7.56 5.96
C ARG A 139 4.19 -6.85 4.86
N GLY A 140 5.45 -6.50 5.14
CA GLY A 140 6.37 -5.92 4.16
C GLY A 140 6.76 -4.47 4.38
N PHE A 141 6.17 -3.76 5.35
CA PHE A 141 6.50 -2.35 5.62
C PHE A 141 7.94 -2.24 6.12
N GLY A 142 8.81 -1.53 5.39
CA GLY A 142 10.20 -1.34 5.78
C GLY A 142 11.04 -2.62 5.77
N THR A 143 10.54 -3.69 5.16
CA THR A 143 11.23 -5.00 5.07
C THR A 143 11.25 -5.55 3.64
N THR A 144 10.63 -4.84 2.69
CA THR A 144 10.54 -5.27 1.28
C THR A 144 11.66 -4.66 0.42
N GLY A 145 12.17 -5.45 -0.53
CA GLY A 145 13.09 -4.96 -1.57
C GLY A 145 14.55 -4.79 -1.12
N GLY A 146 14.89 -5.24 0.09
CA GLY A 146 16.23 -5.15 0.67
C GLY A 146 16.56 -3.76 1.24
N ARG A 147 17.70 -3.67 1.93
CA ARG A 147 18.09 -2.53 2.78
C ARG A 147 17.80 -1.15 2.20
N GLU A 148 18.30 -0.87 1.00
CA GLU A 148 18.18 0.45 0.39
C GLU A 148 16.72 0.80 0.07
N MET A 149 15.93 -0.17 -0.38
CA MET A 149 14.52 0.04 -0.68
C MET A 149 13.70 0.21 0.60
N SER A 150 14.00 -0.58 1.64
CA SER A 150 13.41 -0.47 2.97
C SER A 150 13.69 0.90 3.61
N MET A 151 14.93 1.40 3.51
CA MET A 151 15.29 2.75 3.94
C MET A 151 14.51 3.83 3.16
N LYS A 152 14.38 3.67 1.83
CA LYS A 152 13.61 4.61 0.99
C LYS A 152 12.14 4.61 1.36
N GLU A 153 11.54 3.45 1.62
CA GLU A 153 10.14 3.32 2.03
C GLU A 153 9.89 4.04 3.36
N VAL A 154 10.71 3.77 4.38
CA VAL A 154 10.60 4.43 5.69
C VAL A 154 10.84 5.95 5.57
N ALA A 155 11.84 6.37 4.79
CA ALA A 155 12.09 7.80 4.55
C ALA A 155 10.94 8.48 3.80
N ALA A 156 10.34 7.82 2.81
CA ALA A 156 9.19 8.35 2.08
C ALA A 156 7.95 8.47 2.98
N PHE A 157 7.69 7.45 3.80
CA PHE A 157 6.61 7.45 4.78
C PHE A 157 6.79 8.60 5.79
N LEU A 158 7.95 8.67 6.44
CA LEU A 158 8.24 9.71 7.44
C LEU A 158 8.28 11.12 6.83
N GLY A 159 8.76 11.26 5.59
CA GLY A 159 8.71 12.53 4.86
C GLY A 159 7.28 12.98 4.56
N HIS A 160 6.40 12.07 4.17
CA HIS A 160 4.99 12.38 3.94
C HIS A 160 4.28 12.77 5.24
N VAL A 161 4.46 11.97 6.29
CA VAL A 161 3.94 12.24 7.64
C VAL A 161 4.45 13.59 8.16
N GLY A 162 5.76 13.83 8.06
CA GLY A 162 6.40 15.07 8.49
C GLY A 162 5.82 16.28 7.77
N ALA A 163 5.61 16.20 6.46
CA ALA A 163 4.99 17.28 5.69
C ALA A 163 3.53 17.54 6.10
N LYS A 164 2.74 16.50 6.37
CA LYS A 164 1.33 16.62 6.78
C LYS A 164 1.14 17.18 8.20
N THR A 165 2.14 16.99 9.06
CA THR A 165 2.10 17.38 10.48
C THR A 165 3.04 18.55 10.79
N SER A 166 3.59 19.22 9.76
CA SER A 166 4.58 20.29 9.92
C SER A 166 3.94 21.61 10.35
N CYS A 167 4.64 22.35 11.21
CA CYS A 167 4.43 23.78 11.45
C CYS A 167 5.62 24.64 10.99
N GLY A 168 6.54 24.05 10.22
CA GLY A 168 7.72 24.73 9.71
C GLY A 168 7.37 25.76 8.63
N TYR A 169 7.97 26.93 8.73
CA TYR A 169 7.92 27.99 7.73
C TYR A 169 9.31 28.19 7.09
N SER A 170 9.39 28.99 6.02
CA SER A 170 10.61 29.14 5.21
C SER A 170 11.86 29.61 5.96
N LEU A 171 11.68 30.33 7.07
CA LEU A 171 12.75 30.86 7.92
C LEU A 171 12.78 30.20 9.31
N ALA A 172 12.17 29.03 9.45
CA ALA A 172 12.15 28.32 10.72
C ALA A 172 13.56 27.82 11.08
N ASP A 173 13.88 27.85 12.36
CA ASP A 173 15.17 27.39 12.87
C ASP A 173 15.38 25.90 12.54
N GLY A 174 16.54 25.54 11.97
CA GLY A 174 16.81 24.20 11.43
C GLY A 174 16.18 23.90 10.06
N GLY A 175 15.50 24.87 9.45
CA GLY A 175 14.81 24.73 8.16
C GLY A 175 13.41 24.10 8.29
N SER A 176 12.55 24.29 7.29
CA SER A 176 11.13 23.88 7.34
C SER A 176 10.91 22.37 7.53
N LEU A 177 11.87 21.55 7.09
CA LEU A 177 11.77 20.08 7.16
C LEU A 177 12.02 19.53 8.58
N ALA A 178 12.72 20.27 9.44
CA ALA A 178 13.00 19.84 10.82
C ALA A 178 11.77 19.92 11.76
N TRP A 179 10.68 20.53 11.28
CA TRP A 179 9.46 20.83 12.04
C TRP A 179 8.30 19.86 11.75
N GLY A 180 8.59 18.69 11.16
CA GLY A 180 7.60 17.60 11.08
C GLY A 180 7.18 17.13 12.47
N LEU A 181 6.01 16.47 12.56
CA LEU A 181 5.40 15.99 13.81
C LEU A 181 5.10 17.11 14.82
N CYS A 182 4.86 18.32 14.33
CA CYS A 182 4.53 19.47 15.18
C CYS A 182 3.08 19.44 15.68
N TYR A 183 2.16 18.89 14.88
CA TYR A 183 0.76 18.68 15.24
C TYR A 183 0.45 17.19 15.38
N ASN A 184 -0.54 16.86 16.22
CA ASN A 184 -1.12 15.52 16.31
C ASN A 184 -2.62 15.47 15.95
N HIS A 185 -3.21 16.64 15.69
CA HIS A 185 -4.56 16.81 15.19
C HIS A 185 -4.68 18.09 14.37
N GLU A 186 -5.75 18.18 13.59
CA GLU A 186 -6.13 19.36 12.82
C GLU A 186 -6.55 20.52 13.74
N MET A 187 -5.94 21.70 13.55
CA MET A 187 -6.16 22.87 14.42
C MET A 187 -7.45 23.64 14.13
N SER A 188 -7.92 23.61 12.88
CA SER A 188 -9.07 24.41 12.43
C SER A 188 -10.02 23.57 11.56
N PRO A 189 -10.63 22.51 12.12
CA PRO A 189 -11.55 21.67 11.37
C PRO A 189 -12.77 22.48 10.91
N SER A 190 -13.18 22.32 9.65
CA SER A 190 -14.34 23.05 9.10
C SER A 190 -15.68 22.43 9.50
N GLN A 191 -15.66 21.20 10.03
CA GLN A 191 -16.83 20.43 10.46
C GLN A 191 -16.41 19.31 11.43
N SER A 192 -17.38 18.63 12.04
CA SER A 192 -17.13 17.47 12.90
C SER A 192 -16.71 16.20 12.14
N TYR A 193 -16.87 16.19 10.81
CA TYR A 193 -16.61 15.03 9.92
C TYR A 193 -17.38 13.77 10.31
N CYS A 194 -18.58 13.95 10.86
CA CYS A 194 -19.54 12.90 11.13
C CYS A 194 -20.67 12.94 10.08
N ASP A 195 -20.94 11.81 9.45
CA ASP A 195 -22.15 11.59 8.65
C ASP A 195 -23.19 10.76 9.42
N ASP A 196 -24.15 11.44 10.07
CA ASP A 196 -25.25 10.80 10.80
C ASP A 196 -26.18 9.96 9.91
N SER A 197 -26.11 10.12 8.58
CA SER A 197 -26.89 9.31 7.64
C SER A 197 -26.30 7.92 7.38
N ASN A 198 -25.06 7.67 7.85
CA ASN A 198 -24.37 6.42 7.68
C ASN A 198 -24.82 5.37 8.72
N GLU A 199 -25.68 4.44 8.30
CA GLU A 199 -26.19 3.38 9.19
C GLU A 199 -25.12 2.35 9.59
N LEU A 200 -24.07 2.19 8.78
CA LEU A 200 -23.01 1.22 9.04
C LEU A 200 -21.96 1.77 10.01
N TYR A 201 -21.70 3.09 9.97
CA TYR A 201 -20.70 3.77 10.79
C TYR A 201 -21.34 4.93 11.56
N ARG A 202 -22.25 4.61 12.48
CA ARG A 202 -22.92 5.62 13.29
C ARG A 202 -21.92 6.39 14.17
N CYS A 203 -22.06 7.71 14.19
CA CYS A 203 -21.25 8.58 15.03
C CYS A 203 -21.51 8.35 16.53
N ALA A 204 -20.44 8.38 17.31
CA ALA A 204 -20.53 8.38 18.76
C ALA A 204 -20.91 9.78 19.27
N GLU A 205 -21.82 9.84 20.23
CA GLU A 205 -22.32 11.11 20.78
C GLU A 205 -21.17 11.92 21.41
N GLY A 206 -21.05 13.19 21.02
CA GLY A 206 -20.02 14.10 21.51
C GLY A 206 -18.60 13.88 20.96
N VAL A 207 -18.44 13.03 19.93
CA VAL A 207 -17.14 12.75 19.30
C VAL A 207 -16.99 13.48 17.96
N GLU A 208 -15.82 14.07 17.74
CA GLU A 208 -15.44 14.72 16.49
C GLU A 208 -14.32 13.96 15.76
N TYR A 209 -14.47 13.82 14.44
CA TYR A 209 -13.68 12.96 13.56
C TYR A 209 -12.75 13.75 12.61
N TYR A 210 -12.29 14.92 13.04
CA TYR A 210 -11.28 15.69 12.30
C TYR A 210 -9.94 14.96 12.20
N GLY A 211 -9.06 15.42 11.31
CA GLY A 211 -7.77 14.79 11.03
C GLY A 211 -6.93 14.59 12.30
N ARG A 212 -6.54 13.35 12.60
CA ARG A 212 -5.67 13.00 13.72
C ARG A 212 -4.49 12.15 13.24
N GLY A 213 -3.41 12.17 14.02
CA GLY A 213 -2.30 11.24 13.84
C GLY A 213 -1.31 11.64 12.74
N THR A 214 -0.54 10.65 12.29
CA THR A 214 0.59 10.81 11.35
C THR A 214 0.14 10.98 9.90
N LEU A 215 -0.94 10.32 9.54
CA LEU A 215 -1.68 10.53 8.31
C LEU A 215 -3.00 11.16 8.74
N PRO A 216 -3.33 12.40 8.32
CA PRO A 216 -4.63 12.99 8.63
C PRO A 216 -5.72 12.09 8.06
N VAL A 217 -6.26 11.24 8.93
CA VAL A 217 -7.38 10.38 8.64
C VAL A 217 -8.62 11.23 8.84
N TYR A 218 -9.31 11.51 7.75
CA TYR A 218 -10.57 12.23 7.75
C TYR A 218 -11.71 11.21 7.64
N TRP A 219 -12.90 11.55 8.17
CA TRP A 219 -14.16 10.81 8.02
C TRP A 219 -14.28 9.51 8.83
N GLU A 220 -15.50 9.17 9.26
CA GLU A 220 -15.75 8.02 10.14
C GLU A 220 -15.40 6.67 9.49
N LEU A 221 -15.62 6.51 8.19
CA LEU A 221 -15.25 5.34 7.41
C LEU A 221 -13.77 4.97 7.60
N GLN A 222 -12.88 5.96 7.48
CA GLN A 222 -11.44 5.71 7.53
C GLN A 222 -10.98 5.39 8.96
N LEU A 223 -11.68 5.86 9.99
CA LEU A 223 -11.35 5.54 11.39
C LEU A 223 -11.79 4.13 11.78
N TRP A 224 -12.95 3.68 11.30
CA TRP A 224 -13.43 2.31 11.54
C TRP A 224 -12.66 1.23 10.77
N TYR A 225 -12.11 1.54 9.59
CA TYR A 225 -11.28 0.58 8.85
C TYR A 225 -9.89 0.34 9.47
N HIS A 226 -9.41 1.27 10.30
CA HIS A 226 -8.05 1.25 10.86
C HIS A 226 -8.00 1.09 12.39
N GLY A 227 -9.15 1.02 13.08
CA GLY A 227 -9.27 0.76 14.52
C GLY A 227 -9.74 -0.66 14.81
#